data_AF-E6SMQ1-F1
#
_entry.id   AF-E6SMQ1-F1
#
_cell.length_a   1.000
_cell.length_b   1.000
_cell.length_c   1.000
_cell.angle_alpha   90.00
_cell.angle_beta   90.00
_cell.angle_gamma   90.00
#
_symmetry.space_group_name_H-M   'P 1'
#
loop_
_entity.id
_entity.type
_entity.pdbx_description
1 polymer ?
#
loop_
_entity_poly.entity_id
_entity_poly.type
_entity_poly.pdbx_seq_one_letter_code
_entity_poly.pdbx_strand_id
1 'polypeptide(L)'
;MGDGTAVRPPHRPDGGPAGDAQRLDGQARRAAAGAPGGPTGPAGRPAGEAGAGSTPLDVVLYDTTLRDGTQRAGIHLTLADKVRLARRLDAFGIPYVEGGWPGSNPKDAAFFRVLQDQPLERARLVAFTSTRRPGHAAHHDPVLAAALAAATPAVCVVGKAWDRHVTVALGTTLAENLAMVRETVAFLKEHGREVIFDAEHFFDGFAANPDYALAVLAAAEEAGADWLVLCDTNGGTLPGAIAQAVRAAAACTRVPLGIHCHDDAGLGVANSLAAVEAGCRMVQGTVNGYGERCGNANLLTIAANLELKMGRRCLPPGALAGLTALSRFTSEVANLPHREEAPYVGANAFAHKAGIHVSALLKEPALYEHVDPARVGNGRRVLVSELSGRANLRYVLGSDLDEPALARLLARVKELEHQGYQFEGAEGTLALLAWEARRAADSSGPAASGSTLPRSAGDPPEAPFVLESYRVTAAHEPGAGSRVEATIKVRVGGRVVHTAAEGNGPVNALDAALRKALSEVYPDVQQVRLVDYKVRVLEGDAGTGARVRVLVECTDGRRRWGTVGVSTNILEASWHALADGLRYYLLGLHASGLNAAAAAAGASGEARPDADAAGGPGPARTAASRVVG
;
A
#
# COMPACT_ATOMS: atom_id res chain seq x y z
N MET A 1 -51.62 -17.37 -33.48
CA MET A 1 -51.38 -15.96 -33.87
C MET A 1 -49.94 -15.65 -33.49
N GLY A 2 -49.08 -15.06 -34.31
CA GLY A 2 -49.14 -14.73 -35.74
C GLY A 2 -47.70 -14.39 -36.17
N ASP A 3 -47.30 -14.81 -37.37
CA ASP A 3 -45.91 -14.83 -37.82
C ASP A 3 -45.60 -13.69 -38.83
N GLY A 4 -44.31 -13.38 -39.03
CA GLY A 4 -43.82 -12.45 -40.07
C GLY A 4 -43.67 -10.97 -39.64
N THR A 5 -42.80 -10.17 -40.25
CA THR A 5 -41.85 -10.40 -41.35
C THR A 5 -40.72 -9.36 -41.35
N ALA A 6 -39.58 -9.67 -41.98
CA ALA A 6 -38.45 -8.75 -42.16
C ALA A 6 -38.49 -8.02 -43.53
N VAL A 7 -37.92 -6.81 -43.60
CA VAL A 7 -37.59 -6.11 -44.88
C VAL A 7 -36.22 -5.40 -44.76
N ARG A 8 -35.48 -5.35 -45.88
CA ARG A 8 -34.10 -4.83 -46.02
C ARG A 8 -34.06 -3.49 -46.83
N PRO A 9 -32.91 -2.83 -47.05
CA PRO A 9 -32.81 -1.38 -47.34
C PRO A 9 -32.86 -1.03 -48.84
N PRO A 10 -32.62 0.25 -49.19
CA PRO A 10 -31.65 0.51 -50.27
C PRO A 10 -30.73 1.76 -50.13
N HIS A 11 -29.49 1.57 -50.58
CA HIS A 11 -28.65 2.43 -51.46
C HIS A 11 -28.23 3.90 -51.16
N ARG A 12 -26.91 4.11 -51.31
CA ARG A 12 -26.28 5.36 -51.83
C ARG A 12 -26.54 5.49 -53.35
N PRO A 13 -26.45 6.71 -53.93
CA PRO A 13 -25.16 7.19 -54.49
C PRO A 13 -24.89 8.69 -54.20
N ASP A 14 -23.86 9.34 -54.77
CA ASP A 14 -22.39 9.26 -54.56
C ASP A 14 -21.73 10.25 -55.56
N GLY A 15 -20.71 11.04 -55.18
CA GLY A 15 -20.10 12.04 -56.08
C GLY A 15 -18.93 12.87 -55.49
N GLY A 16 -17.75 12.75 -56.09
CA GLY A 16 -16.60 13.67 -55.90
C GLY A 16 -16.64 14.85 -56.90
N PRO A 17 -15.50 15.48 -57.30
CA PRO A 17 -14.12 15.01 -57.15
C PRO A 17 -13.07 16.05 -56.67
N ALA A 18 -11.91 15.50 -56.28
CA ALA A 18 -10.50 15.86 -56.60
C ALA A 18 -10.01 17.31 -56.73
N GLY A 19 -8.79 17.52 -56.21
CA GLY A 19 -7.93 18.68 -56.46
C GLY A 19 -6.53 18.49 -55.87
N ASP A 20 -5.57 18.07 -56.69
CA ASP A 20 -4.15 17.91 -56.31
C ASP A 20 -3.48 19.25 -56.01
N ALA A 21 -2.42 19.24 -55.18
CA ALA A 21 -1.03 19.37 -55.68
C ALA A 21 -0.01 19.93 -54.66
N GLN A 22 1.17 19.28 -54.68
CA GLN A 22 2.52 19.85 -54.52
C GLN A 22 3.03 20.35 -53.16
N ARG A 23 4.12 19.68 -52.76
CA ARG A 23 5.20 20.14 -51.87
C ARG A 23 5.91 21.36 -52.45
N LEU A 24 6.63 22.12 -51.62
CA LEU A 24 8.03 22.49 -51.87
C LEU A 24 8.73 23.01 -50.60
N ASP A 25 10.05 22.89 -50.55
CA ASP A 25 10.94 23.24 -49.44
C ASP A 25 11.15 24.76 -49.25
N GLY A 26 11.67 25.16 -48.08
CA GLY A 26 12.12 26.53 -47.86
C GLY A 26 12.72 26.83 -46.48
N GLN A 27 13.97 26.41 -46.21
CA GLN A 27 14.74 26.96 -45.08
C GLN A 27 15.22 28.39 -45.39
N ALA A 28 15.03 29.33 -44.47
CA ALA A 28 15.82 30.56 -44.43
C ALA A 28 15.96 31.13 -43.01
N ARG A 29 17.20 31.38 -42.57
CA ARG A 29 17.54 32.13 -41.35
C ARG A 29 17.82 33.61 -41.69
N ARG A 30 17.37 34.52 -40.82
CA ARG A 30 17.95 35.83 -40.43
C ARG A 30 16.88 36.58 -39.62
N ALA A 31 17.14 37.54 -38.74
CA ALA A 31 18.27 38.03 -37.94
C ALA A 31 17.77 39.36 -37.33
N ALA A 32 18.19 39.68 -36.11
CA ALA A 32 17.80 40.80 -35.27
C ALA A 32 17.44 42.18 -35.89
N ALA A 33 16.47 42.86 -35.25
CA ALA A 33 16.37 44.32 -35.10
C ALA A 33 15.66 44.60 -33.74
N GLY A 34 15.83 45.77 -33.11
CA GLY A 34 15.29 45.99 -31.75
C GLY A 34 15.06 47.45 -31.31
N ALA A 35 14.68 47.58 -30.03
CA ALA A 35 14.39 48.81 -29.25
C ALA A 35 13.06 49.55 -29.58
N PRO A 36 12.49 50.43 -28.71
CA PRO A 36 12.89 50.79 -27.32
C PRO A 36 11.78 50.86 -26.23
N GLY A 37 12.16 50.75 -24.95
CA GLY A 37 11.86 51.74 -23.88
C GLY A 37 10.50 51.89 -23.17
N GLY A 38 10.41 51.38 -21.92
CA GLY A 38 9.74 52.03 -20.75
C GLY A 38 8.26 51.70 -20.43
N PRO A 39 7.76 52.00 -19.20
CA PRO A 39 8.41 52.58 -18.02
C PRO A 39 8.44 51.66 -16.76
N THR A 40 8.98 52.18 -15.66
CA THR A 40 9.31 51.47 -14.39
C THR A 40 8.16 51.31 -13.40
N GLY A 41 8.01 50.11 -12.81
CA GLY A 41 7.23 49.86 -11.58
C GLY A 41 8.11 49.88 -10.30
N PRO A 42 7.52 50.05 -9.10
CA PRO A 42 8.28 50.32 -7.87
C PRO A 42 8.99 49.10 -7.27
N ALA A 43 10.11 49.38 -6.60
CA ALA A 43 11.09 48.45 -6.03
C ALA A 43 10.52 47.28 -5.21
N GLY A 44 11.01 46.07 -5.50
CA GLY A 44 10.82 44.89 -4.66
C GLY A 44 11.67 44.91 -3.38
N ARG A 45 11.19 44.23 -2.34
CA ARG A 45 12.00 43.85 -1.17
C ARG A 45 12.83 42.59 -1.47
N PRO A 46 14.00 42.41 -0.86
CA PRO A 46 14.90 41.32 -1.19
C PRO A 46 14.34 39.96 -0.74
N ALA A 47 14.51 38.95 -1.59
CA ALA A 47 14.31 37.56 -1.19
C ALA A 47 15.39 37.17 -0.18
N GLY A 48 14.97 36.71 1.00
CA GLY A 48 15.86 36.02 1.94
C GLY A 48 16.38 34.72 1.32
N GLU A 49 17.62 34.38 1.63
CA GLU A 49 18.37 33.31 0.96
C GLU A 49 17.69 31.93 1.07
N ALA A 50 17.15 31.44 -0.04
CA ALA A 50 16.73 30.05 -0.17
C ALA A 50 17.95 29.16 -0.43
N GLY A 51 18.15 28.14 0.41
CA GLY A 51 19.29 27.24 0.32
C GLY A 51 19.34 26.44 -0.98
N ALA A 52 20.56 26.26 -1.49
CA ALA A 52 21.01 25.30 -2.51
C ALA A 52 19.94 24.53 -3.33
N GLY A 53 19.44 25.16 -4.41
CA GLY A 53 19.31 24.49 -5.71
C GLY A 53 18.32 23.32 -5.84
N SER A 54 17.10 23.41 -5.31
CA SER A 54 15.99 22.56 -5.78
C SER A 54 15.36 23.12 -7.06
N THR A 55 15.26 22.29 -8.12
CA THR A 55 14.38 22.63 -9.26
C THR A 55 12.93 22.69 -8.76
N PRO A 56 12.09 23.63 -9.24
CA PRO A 56 10.67 23.63 -8.93
C PRO A 56 9.99 22.29 -9.26
N LEU A 57 8.96 21.93 -8.49
CA LEU A 57 8.07 20.82 -8.82
C LEU A 57 7.12 21.23 -9.96
N ASP A 58 6.82 20.31 -10.87
CA ASP A 58 5.80 20.53 -11.92
C ASP A 58 4.38 20.43 -11.34
N VAL A 59 4.20 19.55 -10.36
CA VAL A 59 2.95 19.29 -9.64
C VAL A 59 3.23 19.18 -8.15
N VAL A 60 2.46 19.89 -7.34
CA VAL A 60 2.52 19.90 -5.88
C VAL A 60 1.60 18.82 -5.32
N LEU A 61 2.13 17.92 -4.50
CA LEU A 61 1.30 16.97 -3.76
C LEU A 61 0.85 17.57 -2.42
N TYR A 62 -0.40 17.28 -2.06
CA TYR A 62 -1.01 17.69 -0.80
C TYR A 62 -1.66 16.45 -0.16
N ASP A 63 -1.20 16.06 1.03
CA ASP A 63 -1.71 14.88 1.72
C ASP A 63 -2.79 15.25 2.76
N THR A 64 -3.96 14.63 2.62
CA THR A 64 -5.11 14.74 3.54
C THR A 64 -5.26 13.53 4.47
N THR A 65 -4.26 12.64 4.56
CA THR A 65 -4.41 11.34 5.27
C THR A 65 -4.74 11.52 6.75
N LEU A 66 -4.24 12.59 7.38
CA LEU A 66 -4.46 12.91 8.79
C LEU A 66 -5.80 13.62 9.08
N ARG A 67 -6.52 14.08 8.06
CA ARG A 67 -7.88 14.64 8.15
C ARG A 67 -8.86 13.73 7.43
N ASP A 68 -8.96 13.85 6.11
CA ASP A 68 -9.88 13.09 5.25
C ASP A 68 -9.64 11.58 5.37
N GLY A 69 -8.37 11.15 5.31
CA GLY A 69 -8.02 9.73 5.46
C GLY A 69 -8.50 9.11 6.77
N THR A 70 -8.58 9.89 7.86
CA THR A 70 -9.09 9.41 9.16
C THR A 70 -10.61 9.30 9.24
N GLN A 71 -11.35 9.82 8.25
CA GLN A 71 -12.80 9.64 8.15
C GLN A 71 -13.18 8.24 7.62
N ARG A 72 -12.19 7.44 7.17
CA ARG A 72 -12.41 6.04 6.80
C ARG A 72 -12.83 5.20 8.01
N ALA A 73 -13.94 4.47 7.87
CA ALA A 73 -14.41 3.52 8.86
C ALA A 73 -13.31 2.52 9.28
N GLY A 74 -13.07 2.41 10.59
CA GLY A 74 -12.07 1.53 11.19
C GLY A 74 -10.71 2.19 11.48
N ILE A 75 -10.43 3.42 11.01
CA ILE A 75 -9.19 4.14 11.34
C ILE A 75 -9.37 4.94 12.64
N HIS A 76 -8.53 4.65 13.63
CA HIS A 76 -8.58 5.30 14.95
C HIS A 76 -7.18 5.70 15.45
N LEU A 77 -6.60 6.72 14.82
CA LEU A 77 -5.25 7.21 15.18
C LEU A 77 -5.23 7.85 16.59
N THR A 78 -4.23 7.51 17.40
CA THR A 78 -3.90 8.28 18.61
C THR A 78 -3.21 9.59 18.25
N LEU A 79 -3.02 10.49 19.23
CA LEU A 79 -2.22 11.70 19.04
C LEU A 79 -0.77 11.36 18.59
N ALA A 80 -0.17 10.34 19.18
CA ALA A 80 1.17 9.88 18.83
C ALA A 80 1.23 9.33 17.40
N ASP A 81 0.20 8.60 16.95
CA ASP A 81 0.09 8.12 15.56
C ASP A 81 0.01 9.27 14.56
N LYS A 82 -0.81 10.30 14.85
CA LYS A 82 -0.91 11.47 13.98
C LYS A 82 0.44 12.18 13.83
N VAL A 83 1.17 12.39 14.94
CA VAL A 83 2.51 13.01 14.92
C VAL A 83 3.52 12.13 14.18
N ARG A 84 3.55 10.81 14.43
CA ARG A 84 4.42 9.86 13.72
C ARG A 84 4.19 9.88 12.20
N LEU A 85 2.93 9.87 11.77
CA LEU A 85 2.59 9.88 10.35
C LEU A 85 2.88 11.23 9.69
N ALA A 86 2.59 12.36 10.36
CA ALA A 86 2.98 13.69 9.87
C ALA A 86 4.49 13.79 9.62
N ARG A 87 5.29 13.29 10.57
CA ARG A 87 6.76 13.22 10.44
C ARG A 87 7.23 12.28 9.34
N ARG A 88 6.53 11.16 9.12
CA ARG A 88 6.86 10.24 8.01
C ARG A 88 6.59 10.86 6.64
N LEU A 89 5.51 11.63 6.49
CA LEU A 89 5.14 12.36 5.27
C LEU A 89 6.13 13.50 4.98
N ASP A 90 6.51 14.26 6.01
CA ASP A 90 7.53 15.32 5.98
C ASP A 90 8.90 14.78 5.55
N ALA A 91 9.37 13.70 6.20
CA ALA A 91 10.63 13.02 5.85
C ALA A 91 10.60 12.33 4.47
N PHE A 92 9.42 11.93 3.99
CA PHE A 92 9.25 11.44 2.61
C PHE A 92 9.30 12.58 1.58
N GLY A 93 9.01 13.81 1.99
CA GLY A 93 9.06 15.00 1.15
C GLY A 93 7.72 15.39 0.51
N ILE A 94 6.59 15.06 1.14
CA ILE A 94 5.30 15.62 0.74
C ILE A 94 5.30 17.15 1.01
N PRO A 95 5.00 18.01 0.01
CA PRO A 95 5.03 19.46 0.20
C PRO A 95 4.01 20.04 1.19
N TYR A 96 2.78 19.51 1.24
CA TYR A 96 1.72 19.95 2.16
C TYR A 96 1.11 18.76 2.93
N VAL A 97 0.94 18.92 4.24
CA VAL A 97 0.35 17.89 5.11
C VAL A 97 -0.79 18.52 5.91
N GLU A 98 -2.02 18.06 5.68
CA GLU A 98 -3.20 18.56 6.37
C GLU A 98 -3.42 17.85 7.70
N GLY A 99 -3.26 18.58 8.80
CA GLY A 99 -3.19 18.03 10.14
C GLY A 99 -4.52 17.61 10.76
N GLY A 100 -5.65 18.09 10.25
CA GLY A 100 -6.97 17.95 10.87
C GLY A 100 -7.72 19.27 11.02
N TRP A 101 -8.85 19.24 11.73
CA TRP A 101 -9.76 20.37 11.90
C TRP A 101 -9.78 20.83 13.37
N PRO A 102 -8.95 21.81 13.77
CA PRO A 102 -8.75 22.18 15.19
C PRO A 102 -10.01 22.76 15.84
N GLY A 103 -10.86 23.45 15.08
CA GLY A 103 -12.14 23.99 15.56
C GLY A 103 -13.27 22.96 15.72
N SER A 104 -13.03 21.71 15.31
CA SER A 104 -14.02 20.62 15.35
C SER A 104 -13.59 19.48 16.28
N ASN A 105 -12.29 19.16 16.31
CA ASN A 105 -11.77 17.99 17.03
C ASN A 105 -10.67 18.38 18.05
N PRO A 106 -10.89 18.15 19.37
CA PRO A 106 -9.88 18.42 20.41
C PRO A 106 -8.55 17.67 20.22
N LYS A 107 -8.56 16.49 19.58
CA LYS A 107 -7.34 15.73 19.25
C LYS A 107 -6.50 16.47 18.20
N ASP A 108 -7.15 17.11 17.24
CA ASP A 108 -6.47 17.87 16.18
C ASP A 108 -5.87 19.16 16.77
N ALA A 109 -6.60 19.86 17.63
CA ALA A 109 -6.07 21.00 18.39
C ALA A 109 -4.90 20.61 19.33
N ALA A 110 -4.84 19.37 19.81
CA ALA A 110 -3.66 18.85 20.53
C ALA A 110 -2.49 18.53 19.58
N PHE A 111 -2.78 17.96 18.41
CA PHE A 111 -1.79 17.67 17.37
C PHE A 111 -1.09 18.94 16.85
N PHE A 112 -1.85 20.01 16.55
CA PHE A 112 -1.25 21.27 16.12
C PHE A 112 -0.35 21.89 17.20
N ARG A 113 -0.73 21.84 18.49
CA ARG A 113 0.14 22.30 19.58
C ARG A 113 1.47 21.54 19.65
N VAL A 114 1.43 20.21 19.53
CA VAL A 114 2.67 19.41 19.48
C VAL A 114 3.55 19.80 18.28
N LEU A 115 2.97 20.08 17.12
CA LEU A 115 3.72 20.52 15.94
C LEU A 115 4.04 22.03 15.91
N GLN A 116 3.54 22.84 16.84
CA GLN A 116 4.03 24.20 17.09
C GLN A 116 5.34 24.15 17.88
N ASP A 117 5.37 23.37 18.97
CA ASP A 117 6.57 23.17 19.78
C ASP A 117 7.65 22.38 19.03
N GLN A 118 7.23 21.48 18.12
CA GLN A 118 8.09 20.62 17.32
C GLN A 118 7.68 20.71 15.84
N PRO A 119 8.12 21.75 15.10
CA PRO A 119 7.71 21.97 13.70
C PRO A 119 8.25 20.93 12.73
N LEU A 120 7.50 20.68 11.65
CA LEU A 120 7.94 19.91 10.49
C LEU A 120 9.15 20.59 9.82
N GLU A 121 10.04 19.80 9.22
CA GLU A 121 11.30 20.30 8.65
C GLU A 121 11.14 20.86 7.24
N ARG A 122 10.23 20.28 6.44
CA ARG A 122 10.13 20.53 4.99
C ARG A 122 8.70 20.82 4.56
N ALA A 123 7.74 20.05 5.07
CA ALA A 123 6.34 20.14 4.70
C ALA A 123 5.65 21.37 5.31
N ARG A 124 4.82 22.05 4.52
CA ARG A 124 3.87 23.04 5.03
C ARG A 124 2.74 22.30 5.75
N LEU A 125 2.72 22.45 7.08
CA LEU A 125 1.59 21.99 7.88
C LEU A 125 0.36 22.84 7.59
N VAL A 126 -0.80 22.21 7.41
CA VAL A 126 -2.06 22.89 7.05
C VAL A 126 -3.14 22.57 8.08
N ALA A 127 -3.88 23.60 8.51
CA ALA A 127 -5.09 23.44 9.31
C ALA A 127 -6.32 23.52 8.41
N PHE A 128 -7.27 22.60 8.57
CA PHE A 128 -8.54 22.60 7.83
C PHE A 128 -9.60 23.42 8.57
N THR A 129 -10.43 24.16 7.83
CA THR A 129 -11.61 24.88 8.34
C THR A 129 -12.71 24.99 7.29
N SER A 130 -13.94 25.28 7.72
CA SER A 130 -14.99 25.79 6.85
C SER A 130 -14.88 27.30 6.66
N THR A 131 -15.62 27.83 5.68
CA THR A 131 -16.06 29.23 5.67
C THR A 131 -16.80 29.63 6.96
N ARG A 132 -16.81 30.95 7.24
CA ARG A 132 -17.57 31.57 8.34
C ARG A 132 -19.07 31.24 8.25
N ARG A 133 -19.75 31.15 9.39
CA ARG A 133 -21.21 30.87 9.41
C ARG A 133 -22.02 31.95 8.68
N PRO A 134 -23.17 31.60 8.06
CA PRO A 134 -24.11 32.57 7.52
C PRO A 134 -24.55 33.59 8.57
N GLY A 135 -24.64 34.87 8.21
CA GLY A 135 -25.07 35.97 9.09
C GLY A 135 -24.11 36.31 10.24
N HIS A 136 -22.93 35.71 10.30
CA HIS A 136 -21.89 35.99 11.30
C HIS A 136 -20.71 36.71 10.63
N ALA A 137 -19.92 37.49 11.36
CA ALA A 137 -18.69 38.08 10.85
C ALA A 137 -17.50 37.13 11.07
N ALA A 138 -16.55 37.06 10.12
CA ALA A 138 -15.43 36.11 10.17
C ALA A 138 -14.58 36.24 11.46
N HIS A 139 -14.34 37.46 11.95
CA HIS A 139 -13.58 37.72 13.19
C HIS A 139 -14.28 37.26 14.48
N HIS A 140 -15.57 36.90 14.42
CA HIS A 140 -16.33 36.33 15.53
C HIS A 140 -16.58 34.81 15.35
N ASP A 141 -16.10 34.18 14.28
CA ASP A 141 -16.30 32.75 14.07
C ASP A 141 -15.29 31.91 14.90
N PRO A 142 -15.77 31.08 15.85
CA PRO A 142 -14.87 30.30 16.71
C PRO A 142 -14.09 29.22 15.95
N VAL A 143 -14.58 28.78 14.78
CA VAL A 143 -13.87 27.79 13.95
C VAL A 143 -12.66 28.44 13.27
N LEU A 144 -12.82 29.66 12.77
CA LEU A 144 -11.72 30.45 12.19
C LEU A 144 -10.71 30.89 13.26
N ALA A 145 -11.17 31.27 14.45
CA ALA A 145 -10.29 31.55 15.58
C ALA A 145 -9.43 30.32 15.97
N ALA A 146 -10.03 29.12 15.97
CA ALA A 146 -9.30 27.88 16.22
C ALA A 146 -8.31 27.52 15.10
N ALA A 147 -8.64 27.81 13.83
CA ALA A 147 -7.71 27.65 12.71
C ALA A 147 -6.49 28.58 12.83
N LEU A 148 -6.69 29.85 13.20
CA LEU A 148 -5.59 30.78 13.48
C LEU A 148 -4.75 30.37 14.71
N ALA A 149 -5.40 29.83 15.76
CA ALA A 149 -4.72 29.32 16.95
C ALA A 149 -3.85 28.08 16.69
N ALA A 150 -4.09 27.33 15.60
CA ALA A 150 -3.19 26.28 15.13
C ALA A 150 -1.87 26.83 14.55
N ALA A 151 -1.78 28.14 14.30
CA ALA A 151 -0.59 28.89 13.87
C ALA A 151 0.15 28.33 12.64
N THR A 152 -0.52 27.54 11.81
CA THR A 152 0.03 26.90 10.61
C THR A 152 0.42 27.93 9.53
N PRO A 153 1.45 27.67 8.70
CA PRO A 153 1.80 28.55 7.59
C PRO A 153 0.68 28.66 6.54
N ALA A 154 -0.09 27.59 6.35
CA ALA A 154 -1.22 27.52 5.45
C ALA A 154 -2.51 27.10 6.18
N VAL A 155 -3.66 27.50 5.61
CA VAL A 155 -5.00 27.08 6.05
C VAL A 155 -5.80 26.64 4.82
N CYS A 156 -6.41 25.46 4.90
CA CYS A 156 -7.35 24.97 3.91
C CYS A 156 -8.78 25.34 4.31
N VAL A 157 -9.54 25.95 3.39
CA VAL A 157 -10.87 26.47 3.62
C VAL A 157 -11.86 25.79 2.67
N VAL A 158 -12.80 25.02 3.22
CA VAL A 158 -13.88 24.43 2.42
C VAL A 158 -15.06 25.40 2.25
N GLY A 159 -15.50 25.58 1.00
CA GLY A 159 -16.66 26.38 0.61
C GLY A 159 -17.53 25.69 -0.43
N LYS A 160 -18.87 25.85 -0.34
CA LYS A 160 -19.80 25.18 -1.25
C LYS A 160 -19.79 25.85 -2.63
N ALA A 161 -19.44 25.09 -3.67
CA ALA A 161 -19.45 25.53 -5.07
C ALA A 161 -20.73 25.13 -5.85
N TRP A 162 -21.65 24.38 -5.23
CA TRP A 162 -22.94 24.01 -5.81
C TRP A 162 -24.09 24.83 -5.18
N ASP A 163 -24.85 25.55 -6.01
CA ASP A 163 -26.01 26.37 -5.62
C ASP A 163 -27.07 25.61 -4.82
N ARG A 164 -27.32 24.33 -5.14
CA ARG A 164 -28.20 23.44 -4.38
C ARG A 164 -27.67 23.16 -2.97
N HIS A 165 -26.37 23.01 -2.79
CA HIS A 165 -25.78 22.85 -1.44
C HIS A 165 -25.89 24.14 -0.62
N VAL A 166 -25.75 25.30 -1.26
CA VAL A 166 -25.93 26.60 -0.58
C VAL A 166 -27.37 26.79 -0.09
N THR A 167 -28.33 26.54 -0.98
CA THR A 167 -29.75 26.76 -0.70
C THR A 167 -30.37 25.68 0.21
N VAL A 168 -29.97 24.42 0.07
CA VAL A 168 -30.56 23.29 0.81
C VAL A 168 -29.75 22.87 2.04
N ALA A 169 -28.42 22.76 1.93
CA ALA A 169 -27.59 22.24 3.02
C ALA A 169 -27.08 23.33 3.97
N LEU A 170 -26.72 24.52 3.47
CA LEU A 170 -26.38 25.68 4.30
C LEU A 170 -27.62 26.52 4.69
N GLY A 171 -28.73 26.37 3.95
CA GLY A 171 -29.97 27.13 4.21
C GLY A 171 -29.82 28.64 3.99
N THR A 172 -28.94 29.07 3.09
CA THR A 172 -28.62 30.49 2.86
C THR A 172 -28.71 30.90 1.39
N THR A 173 -28.51 32.19 1.09
CA THR A 173 -28.55 32.73 -0.26
C THR A 173 -27.21 32.58 -0.99
N LEU A 174 -27.26 32.55 -2.33
CA LEU A 174 -26.05 32.51 -3.17
C LEU A 174 -25.14 33.72 -2.93
N ALA A 175 -25.71 34.91 -2.78
CA ALA A 175 -24.96 36.13 -2.49
C ALA A 175 -24.24 36.07 -1.12
N GLU A 176 -24.91 35.54 -0.10
CA GLU A 176 -24.33 35.34 1.23
C GLU A 176 -23.22 34.28 1.22
N ASN A 177 -23.35 33.19 0.45
CA ASN A 177 -22.25 32.22 0.30
C ASN A 177 -21.00 32.85 -0.37
N LEU A 178 -21.19 33.69 -1.38
CA LEU A 178 -20.07 34.44 -1.99
C LEU A 178 -19.44 35.45 -1.01
N ALA A 179 -20.23 36.03 -0.09
CA ALA A 179 -19.73 36.88 0.99
C ALA A 179 -18.97 36.05 2.04
N MET A 180 -19.50 34.90 2.46
CA MET A 180 -18.85 33.94 3.36
C MET A 180 -17.47 33.52 2.84
N VAL A 181 -17.35 33.22 1.54
CA VAL A 181 -16.07 32.89 0.88
C VAL A 181 -15.12 34.08 0.95
N ARG A 182 -15.51 35.26 0.43
CA ARG A 182 -14.65 36.46 0.41
C ARG A 182 -14.15 36.84 1.79
N GLU A 183 -15.05 36.97 2.76
CA GLU A 183 -14.71 37.39 4.12
C GLU A 183 -13.82 36.38 4.84
N THR A 184 -14.03 35.07 4.64
CA THR A 184 -13.17 34.05 5.27
C THR A 184 -11.76 34.09 4.70
N VAL A 185 -11.64 34.12 3.38
CA VAL A 185 -10.33 34.14 2.71
C VAL A 185 -9.60 35.43 3.08
N ALA A 186 -10.23 36.59 2.94
CA ALA A 186 -9.62 37.88 3.27
C ALA A 186 -9.14 37.93 4.73
N PHE A 187 -9.98 37.49 5.69
CA PHE A 187 -9.62 37.43 7.10
C PHE A 187 -8.36 36.57 7.35
N LEU A 188 -8.23 35.41 6.70
CA LEU A 188 -7.04 34.56 6.84
C LEU A 188 -5.80 35.17 6.16
N LYS A 189 -5.96 35.86 5.02
CA LYS A 189 -4.88 36.59 4.33
C LYS A 189 -4.38 37.78 5.16
N GLU A 190 -5.27 38.54 5.80
CA GLU A 190 -4.93 39.62 6.73
C GLU A 190 -4.07 39.12 7.91
N HIS A 191 -4.29 37.87 8.35
CA HIS A 191 -3.49 37.21 9.38
C HIS A 191 -2.24 36.49 8.83
N GLY A 192 -1.82 36.82 7.60
CA GLY A 192 -0.56 36.38 7.00
C GLY A 192 -0.50 34.90 6.62
N ARG A 193 -1.65 34.24 6.43
CA ARG A 193 -1.71 32.83 6.03
C ARG A 193 -1.64 32.66 4.52
N GLU A 194 -1.06 31.53 4.07
CA GLU A 194 -1.43 30.96 2.78
C GLU A 194 -2.84 30.35 2.90
N VAL A 195 -3.70 30.58 1.92
CA VAL A 195 -5.08 30.11 1.89
C VAL A 195 -5.29 29.24 0.65
N ILE A 196 -5.64 27.99 0.92
CA ILE A 196 -6.02 26.99 -0.07
C ILE A 196 -7.54 26.87 0.00
N PHE A 197 -8.24 27.18 -1.10
CA PHE A 197 -9.69 27.18 -1.12
C PHE A 197 -10.22 25.92 -1.83
N ASP A 198 -10.86 25.05 -1.06
CA ASP A 198 -11.49 23.82 -1.53
C ASP A 198 -12.93 24.13 -1.96
N ALA A 199 -13.15 24.16 -3.28
CA ALA A 199 -14.45 24.34 -3.92
C ALA A 199 -15.24 23.02 -3.87
N GLU A 200 -15.91 22.77 -2.75
CA GLU A 200 -16.65 21.55 -2.45
C GLU A 200 -17.81 21.35 -3.43
N HIS A 201 -17.95 20.13 -3.96
CA HIS A 201 -18.90 19.79 -5.03
C HIS A 201 -18.76 20.67 -6.29
N PHE A 202 -17.54 21.12 -6.63
CA PHE A 202 -17.32 21.95 -7.83
C PHE A 202 -17.82 21.28 -9.11
N PHE A 203 -17.59 19.98 -9.31
CA PHE A 203 -17.98 19.33 -10.56
C PHE A 203 -19.50 19.09 -10.67
N ASP A 204 -20.18 18.74 -9.57
CA ASP A 204 -21.66 18.71 -9.51
C ASP A 204 -22.24 20.10 -9.78
N GLY A 205 -21.67 21.13 -9.12
CA GLY A 205 -22.05 22.52 -9.24
C GLY A 205 -21.85 23.07 -10.65
N PHE A 206 -20.70 22.79 -11.27
CA PHE A 206 -20.38 23.21 -12.62
C PHE A 206 -21.25 22.51 -13.67
N ALA A 207 -21.59 21.23 -13.48
CA ALA A 207 -22.50 20.52 -14.37
C ALA A 207 -23.94 21.08 -14.31
N ALA A 208 -24.38 21.56 -13.14
CA ALA A 208 -25.72 22.14 -12.95
C ALA A 208 -25.80 23.64 -13.30
N ASN A 209 -24.78 24.41 -12.93
CA ASN A 209 -24.73 25.87 -13.00
C ASN A 209 -23.26 26.36 -13.09
N PRO A 210 -22.67 26.35 -14.31
CA PRO A 210 -21.28 26.76 -14.53
C PRO A 210 -20.97 28.16 -14.01
N ASP A 211 -21.86 29.12 -14.26
CA ASP A 211 -21.65 30.52 -13.93
C ASP A 211 -21.53 30.72 -12.41
N TYR A 212 -22.36 30.04 -11.61
CA TYR A 212 -22.27 30.12 -10.16
C TYR A 212 -21.02 29.41 -9.61
N ALA A 213 -20.69 28.22 -10.13
CA ALA A 213 -19.49 27.49 -9.71
C ALA A 213 -18.21 28.31 -9.99
N LEU A 214 -18.13 28.99 -11.13
CA LEU A 214 -17.04 29.92 -11.45
C LEU A 214 -17.08 31.20 -10.62
N ALA A 215 -18.26 31.74 -10.28
CA ALA A 215 -18.39 32.91 -9.40
C ALA A 215 -17.87 32.62 -7.97
N VAL A 216 -18.02 31.39 -7.48
CA VAL A 216 -17.44 30.96 -6.19
C VAL A 216 -15.90 30.95 -6.24
N LEU A 217 -15.31 30.51 -7.35
CA LEU A 217 -13.86 30.58 -7.57
C LEU A 217 -13.37 32.04 -7.63
N ALA A 218 -14.07 32.89 -8.40
CA ALA A 218 -13.75 34.32 -8.51
C ALA A 218 -13.82 35.02 -7.14
N ALA A 219 -14.82 34.72 -6.30
CA ALA A 219 -14.93 35.26 -4.95
C ALA A 219 -13.74 34.87 -4.04
N ALA A 220 -13.15 33.69 -4.21
CA ALA A 220 -11.95 33.29 -3.48
C ALA A 220 -10.67 33.96 -4.04
N GLU A 221 -10.54 34.10 -5.36
CA GLU A 221 -9.44 34.83 -6.02
C GLU A 221 -9.44 36.33 -5.66
N GLU A 222 -10.60 36.98 -5.71
CA GLU A 222 -10.80 38.39 -5.32
C GLU A 222 -10.34 38.68 -3.89
N ALA A 223 -10.52 37.72 -2.98
CA ALA A 223 -10.10 37.81 -1.58
C ALA A 223 -8.63 37.38 -1.34
N GLY A 224 -7.93 36.92 -2.38
CA GLY A 224 -6.50 36.61 -2.34
C GLY A 224 -6.14 35.16 -1.96
N ALA A 225 -6.99 34.18 -2.26
CA ALA A 225 -6.61 32.76 -2.16
C ALA A 225 -5.37 32.44 -3.02
N ASP A 226 -4.45 31.64 -2.50
CA ASP A 226 -3.20 31.26 -3.19
C ASP A 226 -3.38 30.01 -4.05
N TRP A 227 -4.39 29.20 -3.75
CA TRP A 227 -4.80 28.01 -4.52
C TRP A 227 -6.33 27.91 -4.61
N LEU A 228 -6.83 27.50 -5.77
CA LEU A 228 -8.23 27.16 -5.99
C LEU A 228 -8.34 25.67 -6.34
N VAL A 229 -8.83 24.86 -5.41
CA VAL A 229 -8.89 23.40 -5.54
C VAL A 229 -10.30 23.00 -5.95
N LEU A 230 -10.41 22.26 -7.05
CA LEU A 230 -11.69 21.79 -7.57
C LEU A 230 -12.00 20.41 -6.96
N CYS A 231 -13.12 20.27 -6.23
CA CYS A 231 -13.44 19.03 -5.52
C CYS A 231 -14.49 18.18 -6.25
N ASP A 232 -14.12 16.95 -6.65
CA ASP A 232 -15.03 15.88 -7.08
C ASP A 232 -15.52 15.13 -5.84
N THR A 233 -16.29 15.82 -5.01
CA THR A 233 -16.70 15.37 -3.65
C THR A 233 -17.56 14.11 -3.69
N ASN A 234 -18.39 13.96 -4.73
CA ASN A 234 -19.18 12.75 -4.98
C ASN A 234 -18.37 11.60 -5.62
N GLY A 235 -17.12 11.83 -6.06
CA GLY A 235 -16.23 10.82 -6.66
C GLY A 235 -16.76 10.15 -7.93
N GLY A 236 -17.78 10.75 -8.57
CA GLY A 236 -18.57 10.15 -9.65
C GLY A 236 -18.34 10.74 -11.03
N THR A 237 -17.53 11.80 -11.14
CA THR A 237 -17.32 12.51 -12.40
C THR A 237 -16.43 11.70 -13.36
N LEU A 238 -16.68 11.76 -14.67
CA LEU A 238 -15.82 11.10 -15.67
C LEU A 238 -14.62 11.98 -16.07
N PRO A 239 -13.44 11.41 -16.39
CA PRO A 239 -12.21 12.18 -16.69
C PRO A 239 -12.37 13.26 -17.77
N GLY A 240 -13.19 13.01 -18.80
CA GLY A 240 -13.48 14.00 -19.85
C GLY A 240 -14.22 15.23 -19.34
N ALA A 241 -15.15 15.05 -18.40
CA ALA A 241 -15.91 16.14 -17.77
C ALA A 241 -15.03 16.90 -16.76
N ILE A 242 -14.20 16.20 -15.99
CA ILE A 242 -13.15 16.82 -15.15
C ILE A 242 -12.30 17.77 -16.01
N ALA A 243 -11.73 17.25 -17.10
CA ALA A 243 -10.83 18.02 -17.97
C ALA A 243 -11.53 19.21 -18.64
N GLN A 244 -12.83 19.11 -18.95
CA GLN A 244 -13.63 20.23 -19.47
C GLN A 244 -13.80 21.33 -18.42
N ALA A 245 -14.23 20.98 -17.21
CA ALA A 245 -14.47 21.95 -16.13
C ALA A 245 -13.18 22.59 -15.63
N VAL A 246 -12.06 21.84 -15.54
CA VAL A 246 -10.73 22.38 -15.24
C VAL A 246 -10.29 23.41 -16.28
N ARG A 247 -10.47 23.13 -17.59
CA ARG A 247 -10.14 24.11 -18.65
C ARG A 247 -11.00 25.36 -18.59
N ALA A 248 -12.28 25.24 -18.24
CA ALA A 248 -13.17 26.39 -18.05
C ALA A 248 -12.71 27.25 -16.86
N ALA A 249 -12.42 26.63 -15.71
CA ALA A 249 -11.87 27.33 -14.55
C ALA A 249 -10.53 28.03 -14.89
N ALA A 250 -9.61 27.32 -15.56
CA ALA A 250 -8.29 27.84 -15.94
C ALA A 250 -8.34 29.01 -16.95
N ALA A 251 -9.44 29.16 -17.70
CA ALA A 251 -9.65 30.31 -18.58
C ALA A 251 -10.14 31.56 -17.83
N CYS A 252 -10.66 31.40 -16.60
CA CYS A 252 -11.29 32.45 -15.81
C CYS A 252 -10.47 32.94 -14.61
N THR A 253 -9.42 32.22 -14.20
CA THR A 253 -8.59 32.56 -13.03
C THR A 253 -7.11 32.72 -13.38
N ARG A 254 -6.38 33.48 -12.56
CA ARG A 254 -4.89 33.52 -12.57
C ARG A 254 -4.28 32.74 -11.41
N VAL A 255 -5.07 32.32 -10.44
CA VAL A 255 -4.62 31.53 -9.28
C VAL A 255 -4.34 30.08 -9.72
N PRO A 256 -3.24 29.46 -9.25
CA PRO A 256 -2.97 28.05 -9.52
C PRO A 256 -4.13 27.13 -9.10
N LEU A 257 -4.57 26.28 -10.04
CA LEU A 257 -5.62 25.31 -9.78
C LEU A 257 -5.08 24.03 -9.10
N GLY A 258 -5.88 23.50 -8.17
CA GLY A 258 -5.72 22.16 -7.62
C GLY A 258 -6.88 21.22 -7.99
N ILE A 259 -6.73 19.95 -7.65
CA ILE A 259 -7.78 18.92 -7.77
C ILE A 259 -7.85 18.10 -6.49
N HIS A 260 -9.06 17.80 -6.01
CA HIS A 260 -9.33 16.82 -4.95
C HIS A 260 -10.41 15.86 -5.44
N CYS A 261 -10.10 14.57 -5.56
CA CYS A 261 -11.04 13.56 -6.06
C CYS A 261 -11.30 12.47 -5.04
N HIS A 262 -12.57 12.13 -4.83
CA HIS A 262 -12.98 10.87 -4.21
C HIS A 262 -13.01 9.74 -5.25
N ASP A 263 -13.11 8.49 -4.77
CA ASP A 263 -12.98 7.28 -5.60
C ASP A 263 -14.29 6.47 -5.70
N ASP A 264 -15.46 7.10 -5.50
CA ASP A 264 -16.77 6.44 -5.50
C ASP A 264 -17.10 5.69 -6.81
N ALA A 265 -16.66 6.21 -7.98
CA ALA A 265 -16.73 5.51 -9.27
C ALA A 265 -15.46 4.70 -9.63
N GLY A 266 -14.45 4.62 -8.74
CA GLY A 266 -13.14 4.02 -9.03
C GLY A 266 -12.28 4.83 -9.99
N LEU A 267 -12.53 6.14 -10.10
CA LEU A 267 -11.92 7.05 -11.07
C LEU A 267 -11.04 8.14 -10.45
N GLY A 268 -10.90 8.21 -9.12
CA GLY A 268 -10.27 9.34 -8.44
C GLY A 268 -8.81 9.57 -8.87
N VAL A 269 -8.05 8.50 -9.11
CA VAL A 269 -6.69 8.59 -9.68
C VAL A 269 -6.72 9.08 -11.13
N ALA A 270 -7.62 8.54 -11.97
CA ALA A 270 -7.72 8.92 -13.38
C ALA A 270 -8.17 10.39 -13.56
N ASN A 271 -9.14 10.83 -12.76
CA ASN A 271 -9.63 12.20 -12.69
C ASN A 271 -8.52 13.16 -12.25
N SER A 272 -7.73 12.78 -11.25
CA SER A 272 -6.59 13.58 -10.76
C SER A 272 -5.52 13.79 -11.84
N LEU A 273 -5.18 12.75 -12.61
CA LEU A 273 -4.22 12.86 -13.73
C LEU A 273 -4.80 13.69 -14.88
N ALA A 274 -6.07 13.48 -15.25
CA ALA A 274 -6.76 14.26 -16.29
C ALA A 274 -6.87 15.75 -15.92
N ALA A 275 -7.03 16.08 -14.64
CA ALA A 275 -7.01 17.47 -14.16
C ALA A 275 -5.62 18.10 -14.30
N VAL A 276 -4.54 17.37 -13.99
CA VAL A 276 -3.15 17.83 -14.21
C VAL A 276 -2.89 18.07 -15.70
N GLU A 277 -3.33 17.18 -16.59
CA GLU A 277 -3.25 17.39 -18.05
C GLU A 277 -4.04 18.61 -18.51
N ALA A 278 -5.21 18.86 -17.91
CA ALA A 278 -6.08 19.98 -18.24
C ALA A 278 -5.62 21.34 -17.69
N GLY A 279 -4.74 21.36 -16.67
CA GLY A 279 -4.14 22.61 -16.17
C GLY A 279 -3.77 22.64 -14.68
N CYS A 280 -4.26 21.72 -13.85
CA CYS A 280 -3.98 21.74 -12.41
C CYS A 280 -2.48 21.60 -12.09
N ARG A 281 -2.09 22.19 -10.96
CA ARG A 281 -0.72 22.22 -10.42
C ARG A 281 -0.62 21.70 -8.99
N MET A 282 -1.73 21.54 -8.28
CA MET A 282 -1.80 20.81 -7.02
C MET A 282 -2.70 19.58 -7.16
N VAL A 283 -2.35 18.49 -6.49
CA VAL A 283 -3.21 17.31 -6.33
C VAL A 283 -3.33 16.98 -4.86
N GLN A 284 -4.55 17.08 -4.34
CA GLN A 284 -4.92 16.58 -3.02
C GLN A 284 -5.30 15.11 -3.10
N GLY A 285 -4.96 14.36 -2.06
CA GLY A 285 -5.33 12.95 -1.93
C GLY A 285 -4.72 12.36 -0.66
N THR A 286 -4.79 11.03 -0.53
CA THR A 286 -4.28 10.34 0.66
C THR A 286 -3.34 9.20 0.32
N VAL A 287 -2.40 8.92 1.22
CA VAL A 287 -1.66 7.66 1.21
C VAL A 287 -2.64 6.49 1.27
N ASN A 288 -2.46 5.53 0.36
CA ASN A 288 -3.29 4.33 0.21
C ASN A 288 -4.77 4.58 -0.18
N GLY A 289 -5.15 5.81 -0.52
CA GLY A 289 -6.52 6.16 -0.91
C GLY A 289 -7.54 6.07 0.23
N TYR A 290 -7.11 6.23 1.48
CA TYR A 290 -8.03 6.26 2.63
C TYR A 290 -8.92 7.52 2.59
N GLY A 291 -10.16 7.39 3.06
CA GLY A 291 -11.15 8.47 3.06
C GLY A 291 -12.55 7.94 3.39
N GLU A 292 -13.54 8.82 3.33
CA GLU A 292 -14.95 8.43 3.40
C GLU A 292 -15.37 7.50 2.25
N ARG A 293 -16.38 6.66 2.49
CA ARG A 293 -17.04 5.80 1.49
C ARG A 293 -16.02 4.88 0.76
N CYS A 294 -15.78 5.12 -0.53
CA CYS A 294 -14.79 4.39 -1.33
C CYS A 294 -13.36 4.91 -1.18
N GLY A 295 -13.17 6.09 -0.57
CA GLY A 295 -11.86 6.69 -0.31
C GLY A 295 -11.59 7.95 -1.12
N ASN A 296 -10.37 8.47 -0.95
CA ASN A 296 -9.80 9.54 -1.78
C ASN A 296 -8.91 8.96 -2.86
N ALA A 297 -8.58 9.77 -3.86
CA ALA A 297 -7.58 9.42 -4.85
C ALA A 297 -6.23 9.08 -4.19
N ASN A 298 -5.66 7.91 -4.53
CA ASN A 298 -4.46 7.41 -3.90
C ASN A 298 -3.22 8.18 -4.36
N LEU A 299 -2.67 8.99 -3.45
CA LEU A 299 -1.56 9.91 -3.69
C LEU A 299 -0.27 9.19 -4.13
N LEU A 300 -0.05 7.95 -3.67
CA LEU A 300 1.12 7.16 -4.08
C LEU A 300 1.03 6.69 -5.53
N THR A 301 -0.16 6.24 -5.94
CA THR A 301 -0.45 5.85 -7.34
C THR A 301 -0.36 7.06 -8.26
N ILE A 302 -0.84 8.23 -7.81
CA ILE A 302 -0.72 9.49 -8.55
C ILE A 302 0.74 9.89 -8.72
N ALA A 303 1.53 9.92 -7.64
CA ALA A 303 2.95 10.29 -7.69
C ALA A 303 3.74 9.37 -8.65
N ALA A 304 3.50 8.05 -8.58
CA ALA A 304 4.09 7.09 -9.51
C ALA A 304 3.70 7.37 -10.98
N ASN A 305 2.43 7.65 -11.28
CA ASN A 305 2.01 7.98 -12.65
C ASN A 305 2.60 9.32 -13.14
N LEU A 306 2.63 10.35 -12.29
CA LEU A 306 3.20 11.65 -12.62
C LEU A 306 4.67 11.53 -13.03
N GLU A 307 5.51 10.88 -12.21
CA GLU A 307 6.95 10.80 -12.48
C GLU A 307 7.30 9.73 -13.53
N LEU A 308 6.64 8.56 -13.52
CA LEU A 308 7.01 7.42 -14.36
C LEU A 308 6.34 7.41 -15.74
N LYS A 309 5.20 8.11 -15.91
CA LYS A 309 4.39 8.08 -17.14
C LYS A 309 4.18 9.45 -17.76
N MET A 310 3.95 10.49 -16.96
CA MET A 310 3.71 11.84 -17.47
C MET A 310 4.96 12.73 -17.51
N GLY A 311 6.08 12.29 -16.92
CA GLY A 311 7.32 13.07 -16.85
C GLY A 311 7.19 14.35 -16.02
N ARG A 312 6.23 14.39 -15.08
CA ARG A 312 5.96 15.51 -14.17
C ARG A 312 6.61 15.24 -12.82
N ARG A 313 7.54 16.09 -12.40
CA ARG A 313 8.16 15.99 -11.07
C ARG A 313 7.18 16.43 -10.00
N CYS A 314 6.98 15.58 -9.00
CA CYS A 314 6.09 15.85 -7.87
C CYS A 314 6.69 15.49 -6.50
N LEU A 315 7.83 14.79 -6.49
CA LEU A 315 8.58 14.43 -5.29
C LEU A 315 10.05 14.92 -5.37
N PRO A 316 10.78 14.94 -4.23
CA PRO A 316 12.22 15.12 -4.25
C PRO A 316 12.94 14.00 -5.03
N PRO A 317 14.10 14.28 -5.66
CA PRO A 317 14.86 13.26 -6.39
C PRO A 317 15.15 12.02 -5.53
N GLY A 318 14.79 10.85 -6.05
CA GLY A 318 14.98 9.55 -5.37
C GLY A 318 13.88 9.15 -4.37
N ALA A 319 13.03 10.07 -3.93
CA ALA A 319 11.97 9.76 -2.95
C ALA A 319 10.94 8.74 -3.46
N LEU A 320 10.78 8.61 -4.78
CA LEU A 320 9.88 7.64 -5.41
C LEU A 320 10.14 6.18 -4.97
N ALA A 321 11.40 5.82 -4.71
CA ALA A 321 11.75 4.49 -4.20
C ALA A 321 11.26 4.24 -2.75
N GLY A 322 10.74 5.26 -2.05
CA GLY A 322 10.15 5.13 -0.72
C GLY A 322 8.64 4.86 -0.71
N LEU A 323 7.95 4.85 -1.86
CA LEU A 323 6.48 4.74 -1.93
C LEU A 323 5.95 3.50 -1.19
N THR A 324 6.53 2.33 -1.45
CA THR A 324 6.14 1.06 -0.81
C THR A 324 6.36 1.09 0.71
N ALA A 325 7.44 1.70 1.18
CA ALA A 325 7.74 1.83 2.60
C ALA A 325 6.79 2.80 3.32
N LEU A 326 6.43 3.92 2.68
CA LEU A 326 5.41 4.85 3.19
C LEU A 326 4.02 4.19 3.23
N SER A 327 3.67 3.46 2.16
CA SER A 327 2.41 2.73 2.05
C SER A 327 2.20 1.74 3.20
N ARG A 328 3.19 0.86 3.45
CA ARG A 328 3.16 -0.13 4.52
C ARG A 328 3.12 0.52 5.90
N PHE A 329 3.98 1.51 6.16
CA PHE A 329 3.99 2.26 7.41
C PHE A 329 2.63 2.90 7.72
N THR A 330 1.97 3.50 6.73
CA THR A 330 0.64 4.09 6.92
C THR A 330 -0.44 3.03 7.20
N SER A 331 -0.36 1.84 6.58
CA SER A 331 -1.25 0.71 6.95
C SER A 331 -1.02 0.24 8.38
N GLU A 332 0.23 0.10 8.81
CA GLU A 332 0.63 -0.30 10.16
C GLU A 332 0.15 0.70 11.22
N VAL A 333 0.44 2.01 11.04
CA VAL A 333 0.01 3.09 11.94
C VAL A 333 -1.52 3.24 11.97
N ALA A 334 -2.22 2.94 10.87
CA ALA A 334 -3.67 2.89 10.85
C ALA A 334 -4.26 1.60 11.48
N ASN A 335 -3.42 0.64 11.88
CA ASN A 335 -3.79 -0.71 12.32
C ASN A 335 -4.69 -1.45 11.31
N LEU A 336 -4.32 -1.40 10.03
CA LEU A 336 -5.04 -2.03 8.92
C LEU A 336 -4.14 -3.03 8.17
N PRO A 337 -4.70 -4.14 7.65
CA PRO A 337 -3.98 -4.99 6.71
C PRO A 337 -3.62 -4.19 5.46
N HIS A 338 -2.39 -4.36 4.99
CA HIS A 338 -1.97 -3.77 3.72
C HIS A 338 -2.70 -4.43 2.54
N ARG A 339 -2.93 -3.68 1.45
CA ARG A 339 -3.57 -4.18 0.24
C ARG A 339 -2.51 -4.71 -0.70
N GLU A 340 -2.36 -6.03 -0.78
CA GLU A 340 -1.29 -6.64 -1.59
C GLU A 340 -1.46 -6.39 -3.10
N GLU A 341 -2.68 -6.11 -3.58
CA GLU A 341 -2.98 -5.77 -4.97
C GLU A 341 -2.92 -4.25 -5.24
N ALA A 342 -2.48 -3.42 -4.28
CA ALA A 342 -2.41 -1.98 -4.46
C ALA A 342 -1.44 -1.61 -5.61
N PRO A 343 -1.83 -0.77 -6.59
CA PRO A 343 -0.97 -0.36 -7.69
C PRO A 343 0.38 0.18 -7.19
N TYR A 344 1.46 -0.23 -7.84
CA TYR A 344 2.86 0.07 -7.51
C TYR A 344 3.38 -0.44 -6.15
N VAL A 345 2.59 -0.44 -5.08
CA VAL A 345 3.09 -0.62 -3.69
C VAL A 345 2.74 -1.95 -3.02
N GLY A 346 1.70 -2.66 -3.49
CA GLY A 346 1.32 -3.97 -2.95
C GLY A 346 2.25 -5.09 -3.44
N ALA A 347 2.46 -6.15 -2.65
CA ALA A 347 3.39 -7.23 -3.03
C ALA A 347 2.93 -8.06 -4.24
N ASN A 348 1.64 -8.00 -4.60
CA ASN A 348 1.07 -8.64 -5.77
C ASN A 348 1.11 -7.76 -7.04
N ALA A 349 1.45 -6.47 -6.94
CA ALA A 349 1.52 -5.55 -8.08
C ALA A 349 2.56 -5.96 -9.13
N PHE A 350 3.60 -6.70 -8.72
CA PHE A 350 4.65 -7.27 -9.58
C PHE A 350 4.79 -8.79 -9.36
N ALA A 351 3.67 -9.47 -9.06
CA ALA A 351 3.64 -10.92 -8.88
C ALA A 351 3.29 -11.67 -10.18
N HIS A 352 4.12 -12.64 -10.56
CA HIS A 352 3.96 -13.43 -11.78
C HIS A 352 3.77 -14.91 -11.45
N LYS A 353 2.61 -15.46 -11.83
CA LYS A 353 2.21 -16.86 -11.52
C LYS A 353 2.25 -17.78 -12.75
N ALA A 354 1.73 -17.34 -13.88
CA ALA A 354 1.63 -18.15 -15.09
C ALA A 354 3.02 -18.41 -15.71
N GLY A 355 3.32 -19.68 -16.03
CA GLY A 355 4.63 -20.08 -16.54
C GLY A 355 5.03 -19.45 -17.88
N ILE A 356 4.05 -19.09 -18.72
CA ILE A 356 4.31 -18.35 -19.97
C ILE A 356 4.74 -16.89 -19.70
N HIS A 357 4.17 -16.23 -18.68
CA HIS A 357 4.59 -14.88 -18.28
C HIS A 357 6.02 -14.91 -17.75
N VAL A 358 6.32 -15.83 -16.82
CA VAL A 358 7.67 -15.93 -16.22
C VAL A 358 8.73 -16.28 -17.27
N SER A 359 8.44 -17.20 -18.20
CA SER A 359 9.37 -17.57 -19.30
C SER A 359 9.74 -16.38 -20.19
N ALA A 360 8.83 -15.43 -20.40
CA ALA A 360 9.08 -14.20 -21.15
C ALA A 360 9.78 -13.13 -20.28
N LEU A 361 9.31 -12.94 -19.04
CA LEU A 361 9.85 -12.00 -18.05
C LEU A 361 11.34 -12.24 -17.76
N LEU A 362 11.79 -13.49 -17.73
CA LEU A 362 13.21 -13.84 -17.56
C LEU A 362 14.10 -13.47 -18.76
N LYS A 363 13.50 -13.19 -19.93
CA LYS A 363 14.22 -12.75 -21.13
C LYS A 363 14.19 -11.24 -21.28
N GLU A 364 13.02 -10.65 -21.06
CA GLU A 364 12.78 -9.21 -21.09
C GLU A 364 11.67 -8.85 -20.10
N PRO A 365 12.00 -8.27 -18.93
CA PRO A 365 11.03 -7.82 -17.93
C PRO A 365 9.93 -6.91 -18.48
N ALA A 366 10.24 -6.01 -19.40
CA ALA A 366 9.31 -5.00 -19.91
C ALA A 366 8.11 -5.59 -20.67
N LEU A 367 8.14 -6.89 -21.02
CA LEU A 367 7.01 -7.60 -21.62
C LEU A 367 5.82 -7.79 -20.67
N TYR A 368 6.06 -7.80 -19.35
CA TYR A 368 5.03 -8.02 -18.33
C TYR A 368 5.09 -7.02 -17.17
N GLU A 369 6.13 -6.20 -17.08
CA GLU A 369 6.27 -5.15 -16.07
C GLU A 369 6.26 -3.76 -16.73
N HIS A 370 5.19 -2.99 -16.50
CA HIS A 370 5.04 -1.66 -17.08
C HIS A 370 6.02 -0.62 -16.52
N VAL A 371 6.68 -0.91 -15.39
CA VAL A 371 7.79 -0.15 -14.78
C VAL A 371 8.71 -1.14 -14.04
N ASP A 372 9.98 -0.78 -13.86
CA ASP A 372 10.87 -1.50 -12.93
C ASP A 372 10.36 -1.32 -11.48
N PRO A 373 10.04 -2.41 -10.75
CA PRO A 373 9.52 -2.34 -9.39
C PRO A 373 10.46 -1.65 -8.39
N ALA A 374 11.78 -1.71 -8.61
CA ALA A 374 12.74 -1.08 -7.71
C ALA A 374 12.58 0.45 -7.66
N ARG A 375 12.08 1.07 -8.74
CA ARG A 375 11.83 2.52 -8.83
C ARG A 375 10.75 3.02 -7.89
N VAL A 376 9.88 2.14 -7.38
CA VAL A 376 8.80 2.45 -6.42
C VAL A 376 9.02 1.78 -5.04
N GLY A 377 10.20 1.20 -4.83
CA GLY A 377 10.55 0.49 -3.58
C GLY A 377 9.90 -0.88 -3.45
N ASN A 378 9.43 -1.47 -4.54
CA ASN A 378 8.80 -2.78 -4.56
C ASN A 378 9.75 -3.82 -5.21
N GLY A 379 9.40 -5.10 -5.15
CA GLY A 379 10.17 -6.19 -5.73
C GLY A 379 9.34 -7.08 -6.63
N ARG A 380 9.96 -7.65 -7.67
CA ARG A 380 9.36 -8.71 -8.48
C ARG A 380 9.16 -9.97 -7.64
N ARG A 381 7.94 -10.50 -7.61
CA ARG A 381 7.62 -11.79 -7.00
C ARG A 381 7.28 -12.81 -8.08
N VAL A 382 7.84 -14.02 -7.99
CA VAL A 382 7.43 -15.13 -8.85
C VAL A 382 6.78 -16.19 -7.97
N LEU A 383 5.56 -16.57 -8.31
CA LEU A 383 4.78 -17.55 -7.58
C LEU A 383 4.92 -18.93 -8.23
N VAL A 384 4.84 -19.97 -7.41
CA VAL A 384 4.85 -21.38 -7.84
C VAL A 384 3.48 -22.00 -7.56
N SER A 385 2.92 -22.67 -8.57
CA SER A 385 1.57 -23.24 -8.56
C SER A 385 1.39 -24.21 -9.75
N GLU A 386 0.23 -24.87 -9.88
CA GLU A 386 -0.18 -25.66 -11.04
C GLU A 386 -0.01 -24.94 -12.40
N LEU A 387 -0.14 -23.60 -12.43
CA LEU A 387 0.02 -22.77 -13.62
C LEU A 387 1.50 -22.48 -13.96
N SER A 388 2.44 -22.90 -13.11
CA SER A 388 3.87 -22.70 -13.30
C SER A 388 4.45 -23.54 -14.42
N GLY A 389 5.56 -23.05 -14.96
CA GLY A 389 6.48 -23.80 -15.79
C GLY A 389 7.83 -24.02 -15.10
N ARG A 390 8.75 -24.67 -15.82
CA ARG A 390 10.16 -24.85 -15.39
C ARG A 390 10.86 -23.53 -15.06
N ALA A 391 10.46 -22.44 -15.72
CA ALA A 391 10.97 -21.09 -15.50
C ALA A 391 10.70 -20.57 -14.08
N ASN A 392 9.48 -20.78 -13.52
CA ASN A 392 9.15 -20.37 -12.15
C ASN A 392 10.05 -21.05 -11.13
N LEU A 393 10.17 -22.38 -11.25
CA LEU A 393 10.98 -23.19 -10.34
C LEU A 393 12.46 -22.79 -10.39
N ARG A 394 13.03 -22.51 -11.58
CA ARG A 394 14.41 -21.98 -11.70
C ARG A 394 14.60 -20.63 -11.05
N TYR A 395 13.64 -19.72 -11.19
CA TYR A 395 13.75 -18.40 -10.58
C TYR A 395 13.69 -18.47 -9.05
N VAL A 396 12.79 -19.31 -8.50
CA VAL A 396 12.58 -19.42 -7.05
C VAL A 396 13.64 -20.30 -6.37
N LEU A 397 14.13 -21.35 -7.03
CA LEU A 397 15.01 -22.38 -6.43
C LEU A 397 16.45 -22.33 -6.96
N GLY A 398 16.78 -21.37 -7.82
CA GLY A 398 18.08 -21.25 -8.45
C GLY A 398 18.35 -22.28 -9.54
N SER A 399 19.60 -22.33 -9.98
CA SER A 399 20.10 -23.18 -11.08
C SER A 399 20.48 -24.61 -10.67
N ASP A 400 20.42 -24.95 -9.38
CA ASP A 400 20.95 -26.23 -8.87
C ASP A 400 20.08 -27.47 -9.17
N LEU A 401 19.02 -27.31 -9.96
CA LEU A 401 18.16 -28.40 -10.44
C LEU A 401 18.44 -28.68 -11.93
N ASP A 402 18.80 -29.93 -12.24
CA ASP A 402 18.87 -30.42 -13.62
C ASP A 402 17.48 -30.52 -14.26
N GLU A 403 17.40 -30.65 -15.60
CA GLU A 403 16.11 -30.75 -16.31
C GLU A 403 15.24 -31.94 -15.80
N PRO A 404 15.79 -33.16 -15.58
CA PRO A 404 15.05 -34.27 -14.97
C PRO A 404 14.45 -33.96 -13.59
N ALA A 405 15.21 -33.43 -12.64
CA ALA A 405 14.73 -33.09 -11.30
C ALA A 405 13.69 -31.97 -11.34
N LEU A 406 13.92 -30.96 -12.18
CA LEU A 406 12.99 -29.85 -12.39
C LEU A 406 11.66 -30.31 -12.99
N ALA A 407 11.68 -31.28 -13.92
CA ALA A 407 10.48 -31.88 -14.49
C ALA A 407 9.71 -32.71 -13.45
N ARG A 408 10.40 -33.53 -12.64
CA ARG A 408 9.79 -34.28 -11.53
C ARG A 408 9.16 -33.36 -10.49
N LEU A 409 9.87 -32.31 -10.08
CA LEU A 409 9.38 -31.31 -9.13
C LEU A 409 8.13 -30.60 -9.65
N LEU A 410 8.14 -30.18 -10.93
CA LEU A 410 6.98 -29.51 -11.53
C LEU A 410 5.75 -30.42 -11.60
N ALA A 411 5.92 -31.69 -11.95
CA ALA A 411 4.84 -32.67 -11.91
C ALA A 411 4.31 -32.87 -10.48
N ARG A 412 5.20 -32.94 -9.48
CA ARG A 412 4.82 -33.09 -8.07
C ARG A 412 4.08 -31.87 -7.51
N VAL A 413 4.49 -30.65 -7.87
CA VAL A 413 3.79 -29.41 -7.50
C VAL A 413 2.36 -29.41 -8.08
N LYS A 414 2.20 -29.74 -9.36
CA LYS A 414 0.87 -29.83 -10.01
C LYS A 414 -0.03 -30.88 -9.34
N GLU A 415 0.51 -32.07 -9.07
CA GLU A 415 -0.21 -33.13 -8.35
C GLU A 415 -0.65 -32.68 -6.95
N LEU A 416 0.25 -32.01 -6.20
CA LEU A 416 -0.08 -31.54 -4.86
C LEU A 416 -1.10 -30.39 -4.86
N GLU A 417 -1.05 -29.46 -5.81
CA GLU A 417 -2.10 -28.42 -5.93
C GLU A 417 -3.46 -29.01 -6.35
N HIS A 418 -3.49 -30.02 -7.22
CA HIS A 418 -4.71 -30.80 -7.47
C HIS A 418 -5.19 -31.53 -6.19
N GLN A 419 -4.26 -31.94 -5.33
CA GLN A 419 -4.56 -32.41 -3.98
C GLN A 419 -4.86 -31.29 -2.96
N GLY A 420 -5.08 -30.06 -3.41
CA GLY A 420 -5.51 -28.93 -2.58
C GLY A 420 -4.40 -28.18 -1.86
N TYR A 421 -3.13 -28.51 -2.10
CA TYR A 421 -2.00 -27.72 -1.60
C TYR A 421 -2.00 -26.31 -2.23
N GLN A 422 -1.39 -25.35 -1.54
CA GLN A 422 -1.12 -24.02 -2.09
C GLN A 422 0.32 -23.68 -1.72
N PHE A 423 1.18 -23.47 -2.71
CA PHE A 423 2.60 -23.18 -2.47
C PHE A 423 2.90 -21.68 -2.26
N GLU A 424 1.93 -20.82 -2.53
CA GLU A 424 1.97 -19.39 -2.19
C GLU A 424 1.97 -19.20 -0.67
N GLY A 425 3.05 -18.66 -0.11
CA GLY A 425 3.23 -18.59 1.34
C GLY A 425 3.54 -19.94 2.00
N ALA A 426 4.02 -20.92 1.22
CA ALA A 426 4.51 -22.20 1.72
C ALA A 426 5.88 -22.56 1.10
N GLU A 427 6.76 -21.57 1.02
CA GLU A 427 8.08 -21.65 0.39
C GLU A 427 8.97 -22.74 1.03
N GLY A 428 8.80 -23.02 2.33
CA GLY A 428 9.51 -24.10 3.02
C GLY A 428 9.13 -25.49 2.51
N THR A 429 7.83 -25.73 2.24
CA THR A 429 7.37 -27.01 1.68
C THR A 429 7.84 -27.17 0.23
N LEU A 430 7.85 -26.09 -0.55
CA LEU A 430 8.42 -26.11 -1.91
C LEU A 430 9.93 -26.43 -1.89
N ALA A 431 10.68 -25.82 -0.97
CA ALA A 431 12.12 -26.06 -0.83
C ALA A 431 12.45 -27.50 -0.38
N LEU A 432 11.61 -28.11 0.48
CA LEU A 432 11.72 -29.53 0.84
C LEU A 432 11.51 -30.44 -0.37
N LEU A 433 10.44 -30.22 -1.15
CA LEU A 433 10.20 -30.97 -2.40
C LEU A 433 11.36 -30.79 -3.41
N ALA A 434 11.96 -29.60 -3.46
CA ALA A 434 13.14 -29.34 -4.30
C ALA A 434 14.39 -30.09 -3.83
N TRP A 435 14.62 -30.17 -2.51
CA TRP A 435 15.69 -30.94 -1.90
C TRP A 435 15.52 -32.46 -2.17
N GLU A 436 14.29 -32.98 -2.03
CA GLU A 436 13.96 -34.37 -2.39
C GLU A 436 14.23 -34.66 -3.88
N ALA A 437 13.81 -33.76 -4.77
CA ALA A 437 13.97 -33.91 -6.22
C ALA A 437 15.44 -33.94 -6.68
N ARG A 438 16.33 -33.19 -5.99
CA ARG A 438 17.80 -33.22 -6.19
C ARG A 438 18.36 -34.60 -5.85
N ARG A 439 18.12 -35.10 -4.63
CA ARG A 439 18.69 -36.38 -4.17
C ARG A 439 18.22 -37.58 -5.00
N ALA A 440 16.98 -37.53 -5.50
CA ALA A 440 16.46 -38.54 -6.42
C ALA A 440 17.12 -38.54 -7.82
N ALA A 441 17.88 -37.50 -8.18
CA ALA A 441 18.74 -37.49 -9.38
C ALA A 441 20.10 -38.15 -9.11
N ASP A 442 20.68 -37.88 -7.94
CA ASP A 442 22.00 -38.40 -7.53
C ASP A 442 22.00 -39.92 -7.31
N SER A 443 20.86 -40.49 -6.91
CA SER A 443 20.68 -41.93 -6.76
C SER A 443 20.50 -42.63 -8.12
N SER A 444 21.60 -43.11 -8.71
CA SER A 444 21.65 -43.80 -10.01
C SER A 444 21.07 -45.23 -9.98
N GLY A 445 19.79 -45.36 -9.61
CA GLY A 445 19.00 -46.60 -9.69
C GLY A 445 17.88 -46.50 -10.74
N PRO A 446 17.37 -47.63 -11.28
CA PRO A 446 16.31 -47.60 -12.28
C PRO A 446 15.03 -46.97 -11.69
N ALA A 447 14.54 -45.92 -12.35
CA ALA A 447 13.31 -45.24 -11.94
C ALA A 447 12.13 -46.22 -11.94
N ALA A 448 11.49 -46.40 -10.78
CA ALA A 448 10.22 -47.10 -10.69
C ALA A 448 9.14 -46.29 -11.43
N SER A 449 8.91 -46.69 -12.68
CA SER A 449 7.80 -46.21 -13.51
C SER A 449 6.48 -46.39 -12.75
N GLY A 450 5.79 -45.29 -12.47
CA GLY A 450 4.42 -45.32 -11.96
C GLY A 450 4.26 -45.84 -10.53
N SER A 451 4.82 -45.13 -9.54
CA SER A 451 4.31 -45.21 -8.18
C SER A 451 4.18 -43.82 -7.56
N THR A 452 2.97 -43.51 -7.10
CA THR A 452 2.72 -42.44 -6.14
C THR A 452 3.61 -42.64 -4.92
N LEU A 453 4.33 -41.60 -4.50
CA LEU A 453 4.89 -41.51 -3.16
C LEU A 453 3.81 -40.89 -2.24
N PRO A 454 3.02 -41.69 -1.49
CA PRO A 454 2.19 -41.14 -0.45
C PRO A 454 3.09 -40.63 0.69
N ARG A 455 2.74 -39.47 1.27
CA ARG A 455 3.43 -38.96 2.48
C ARG A 455 3.18 -39.81 3.74
N SER A 456 2.45 -40.92 3.61
CA SER A 456 2.02 -41.81 4.69
C SER A 456 2.70 -43.19 4.71
N ALA A 457 3.66 -43.47 3.81
CA ALA A 457 4.41 -44.73 3.83
C ALA A 457 5.89 -44.54 3.39
N GLY A 458 6.75 -44.22 4.35
CA GLY A 458 8.21 -44.19 4.17
C GLY A 458 8.76 -42.84 3.70
N ASP A 459 8.92 -41.89 4.63
CA ASP A 459 9.86 -40.76 4.44
C ASP A 459 11.27 -41.29 4.08
N PRO A 460 12.08 -40.54 3.31
CA PRO A 460 13.41 -40.98 2.89
C PRO A 460 14.33 -41.28 4.08
N PRO A 461 15.25 -42.26 3.97
CA PRO A 461 16.07 -42.75 5.09
C PRO A 461 17.05 -41.71 5.70
N GLU A 462 17.19 -40.53 5.10
CA GLU A 462 18.01 -39.41 5.57
C GLU A 462 17.19 -38.19 6.03
N ALA A 463 15.85 -38.30 6.13
CA ALA A 463 15.07 -37.24 6.76
C ALA A 463 15.54 -37.04 8.22
N PRO A 464 15.65 -35.80 8.74
CA PRO A 464 16.11 -35.55 10.12
C PRO A 464 15.31 -36.33 11.17
N PHE A 465 14.02 -36.56 10.87
CA PHE A 465 13.17 -37.46 11.62
C PHE A 465 12.01 -38.01 10.77
N VAL A 466 11.53 -39.19 11.12
CA VAL A 466 10.41 -39.91 10.46
C VAL A 466 9.34 -40.26 11.49
N LEU A 467 8.08 -39.96 11.20
CA LEU A 467 6.95 -40.39 12.03
C LEU A 467 6.74 -41.91 11.89
N GLU A 468 6.66 -42.64 13.01
CA GLU A 468 6.15 -44.01 13.02
C GLU A 468 4.66 -44.06 13.39
N SER A 469 4.25 -43.30 14.40
CA SER A 469 2.84 -43.15 14.77
C SER A 469 2.59 -41.95 15.69
N TYR A 470 1.36 -41.45 15.73
CA TYR A 470 0.88 -40.57 16.79
C TYR A 470 -0.48 -41.05 17.31
N ARG A 471 -0.80 -40.64 18.53
CA ARG A 471 -2.11 -40.77 19.17
C ARG A 471 -2.40 -39.46 19.89
N VAL A 472 -3.58 -38.88 19.65
CA VAL A 472 -4.06 -37.75 20.46
C VAL A 472 -5.27 -38.21 21.25
N THR A 473 -5.25 -37.94 22.55
CA THR A 473 -6.34 -38.19 23.48
C THR A 473 -6.85 -36.84 23.96
N ALA A 474 -8.13 -36.54 23.72
CA ALA A 474 -8.79 -35.33 24.20
C ALA A 474 -9.96 -35.72 25.10
N ALA A 475 -9.97 -35.21 26.32
CA ALA A 475 -11.07 -35.32 27.26
C ALA A 475 -11.63 -33.92 27.54
N HIS A 476 -12.96 -33.79 27.54
CA HIS A 476 -13.63 -32.56 27.97
C HIS A 476 -14.54 -32.89 29.15
N GLU A 477 -14.28 -32.24 30.28
CA GLU A 477 -15.06 -32.38 31.50
C GLU A 477 -15.78 -31.05 31.77
N PRO A 478 -17.13 -31.03 31.82
CA PRO A 478 -17.89 -29.83 32.13
C PRO A 478 -17.42 -29.19 33.45
N GLY A 479 -16.93 -27.96 33.38
CA GLY A 479 -16.40 -27.21 34.53
C GLY A 479 -14.90 -27.40 34.82
N ALA A 480 -14.25 -28.45 34.30
CA ALA A 480 -12.80 -28.67 34.46
C ALA A 480 -11.97 -28.38 33.19
N GLY A 481 -12.64 -28.04 32.08
CA GLY A 481 -12.00 -27.63 30.83
C GLY A 481 -11.73 -28.78 29.87
N SER A 482 -10.80 -28.57 28.92
CA SER A 482 -10.33 -29.63 28.01
C SER A 482 -8.92 -30.03 28.41
N ARG A 483 -8.67 -31.34 28.53
CA ARG A 483 -7.34 -31.92 28.70
C ARG A 483 -6.98 -32.65 27.43
N VAL A 484 -5.85 -32.29 26.81
CA VAL A 484 -5.41 -32.90 25.57
C VAL A 484 -3.96 -33.32 25.68
N GLU A 485 -3.71 -34.61 25.44
CA GLU A 485 -2.38 -35.21 25.39
C GLU A 485 -2.13 -35.77 23.99
N ALA A 486 -0.92 -35.57 23.47
CA ALA A 486 -0.43 -36.26 22.29
C ALA A 486 0.74 -37.17 22.67
N THR A 487 0.64 -38.44 22.33
CA THR A 487 1.75 -39.41 22.34
C THR A 487 2.25 -39.60 20.92
N ILE A 488 3.56 -39.54 20.70
CA ILE A 488 4.18 -39.76 19.40
C ILE A 488 5.32 -40.78 19.47
N LYS A 489 5.52 -41.49 18.36
CA LYS A 489 6.64 -42.38 18.11
C LYS A 489 7.35 -41.90 16.85
N VAL A 490 8.58 -41.41 17.01
CA VAL A 490 9.36 -40.76 15.95
C VAL A 490 10.75 -41.38 15.90
N ARG A 491 11.22 -41.71 14.70
CA ARG A 491 12.58 -42.17 14.46
C ARG A 491 13.47 -40.98 14.15
N VAL A 492 14.57 -40.83 14.88
CA VAL A 492 15.57 -39.76 14.74
C VAL A 492 16.92 -40.43 14.55
N GLY A 493 17.47 -40.33 13.33
CA GLY A 493 18.58 -41.18 12.89
C GLY A 493 18.27 -42.67 13.08
N GLY A 494 19.18 -43.41 13.73
CA GLY A 494 18.99 -44.84 14.04
C GLY A 494 18.17 -45.15 15.30
N ARG A 495 17.64 -44.13 16.01
CA ARG A 495 16.93 -44.31 17.29
C ARG A 495 15.44 -44.04 17.14
N VAL A 496 14.63 -44.77 17.90
CA VAL A 496 13.17 -44.57 17.98
C VAL A 496 12.84 -43.95 19.34
N VAL A 497 12.32 -42.73 19.32
CA VAL A 497 11.88 -41.96 20.49
C VAL A 497 10.37 -42.09 20.63
N HIS A 498 9.90 -42.45 21.81
CA HIS A 498 8.48 -42.54 22.15
C HIS A 498 8.21 -41.63 23.34
N THR A 499 7.36 -40.61 23.16
CA THR A 499 7.15 -39.56 24.16
C THR A 499 5.74 -39.00 24.10
N ALA A 500 5.31 -38.32 25.17
CA ALA A 500 4.03 -37.64 25.25
C ALA A 500 4.17 -36.22 25.79
N ALA A 501 3.24 -35.35 25.41
CA ALA A 501 3.08 -34.00 25.95
C ALA A 501 1.61 -33.58 25.99
N GLU A 502 1.26 -32.76 26.97
CA GLU A 502 -0.02 -32.08 27.07
C GLU A 502 0.00 -30.75 26.29
N GLY A 503 -1.18 -30.23 25.95
CA GLY A 503 -1.32 -28.91 25.35
C GLY A 503 -2.74 -28.37 25.41
N ASN A 504 -2.90 -27.08 25.07
CA ASN A 504 -4.19 -26.37 25.07
C ASN A 504 -5.19 -26.92 24.02
N GLY A 505 -4.72 -27.78 23.12
CA GLY A 505 -5.52 -28.45 22.10
C GLY A 505 -4.69 -29.47 21.31
N PRO A 506 -5.34 -30.28 20.46
CA PRO A 506 -4.70 -31.41 19.76
C PRO A 506 -3.41 -31.07 18.99
N VAL A 507 -3.42 -29.96 18.26
CA VAL A 507 -2.28 -29.51 17.44
C VAL A 507 -1.12 -29.02 18.32
N ASN A 508 -1.42 -28.31 19.41
CA ASN A 508 -0.41 -27.83 20.35
C ASN A 508 0.24 -28.97 21.14
N ALA A 509 -0.54 -29.98 21.55
CA ALA A 509 -0.01 -31.18 22.17
C ALA A 509 0.91 -31.96 21.20
N LEU A 510 0.52 -32.09 19.92
CA LEU A 510 1.35 -32.72 18.89
C LEU A 510 2.68 -31.97 18.64
N ASP A 511 2.64 -30.64 18.53
CA ASP A 511 3.84 -29.80 18.38
C ASP A 511 4.76 -29.90 19.60
N ALA A 512 4.20 -29.85 20.82
CA ALA A 512 4.95 -30.01 22.06
C ALA A 512 5.61 -31.40 22.17
N ALA A 513 4.89 -32.47 21.83
CA ALA A 513 5.42 -33.82 21.81
C ALA A 513 6.54 -33.97 20.76
N LEU A 514 6.37 -33.36 19.58
CA LEU A 514 7.38 -33.38 18.51
C LEU A 514 8.65 -32.68 18.92
N ARG A 515 8.54 -31.45 19.47
CA ARG A 515 9.69 -30.72 20.01
C ARG A 515 10.40 -31.50 21.11
N LYS A 516 9.64 -32.12 22.03
CA LYS A 516 10.18 -32.96 23.10
C LYS A 516 10.97 -34.15 22.56
N ALA A 517 10.45 -34.86 21.55
CA ALA A 517 11.15 -35.98 20.92
C ALA A 517 12.42 -35.56 20.16
N LEU A 518 12.42 -34.38 19.53
CA LEU A 518 13.55 -33.88 18.75
C LEU A 518 14.63 -33.22 19.61
N SER A 519 14.28 -32.61 20.74
CA SER A 519 15.22 -31.82 21.56
C SER A 519 16.38 -32.63 22.14
N GLU A 520 16.24 -33.95 22.28
CA GLU A 520 17.33 -34.84 22.72
C GLU A 520 18.48 -34.96 21.70
N VAL A 521 18.18 -34.75 20.41
CA VAL A 521 19.15 -34.88 19.29
C VAL A 521 19.43 -33.53 18.63
N TYR A 522 18.43 -32.66 18.57
CA TYR A 522 18.49 -31.34 17.96
C TYR A 522 17.94 -30.27 18.93
N PRO A 523 18.73 -29.82 19.93
CA PRO A 523 18.28 -28.81 20.89
C PRO A 523 17.78 -27.50 20.23
N ASP A 524 18.34 -27.15 19.07
CA ASP A 524 18.04 -25.92 18.33
C ASP A 524 16.59 -25.83 17.82
N VAL A 525 15.81 -26.92 17.79
CA VAL A 525 14.36 -26.86 17.46
C VAL A 525 13.57 -25.95 18.41
N GLN A 526 14.11 -25.70 19.62
CA GLN A 526 13.53 -24.76 20.59
C GLN A 526 13.64 -23.29 20.15
N GLN A 527 14.53 -22.96 19.21
CA GLN A 527 14.65 -21.61 18.64
C GLN A 527 13.48 -21.31 17.67
N VAL A 528 12.90 -22.35 17.05
CA VAL A 528 11.82 -22.23 16.06
C VAL A 528 10.48 -21.98 16.74
N ARG A 529 9.84 -20.85 16.46
CA ARG A 529 8.52 -20.47 16.97
C ARG A 529 7.48 -20.44 15.85
N LEU A 530 6.30 -20.99 16.12
CA LEU A 530 5.12 -20.83 15.28
C LEU A 530 4.54 -19.43 15.50
N VAL A 531 4.34 -18.64 14.44
CA VAL A 531 3.83 -17.26 14.51
C VAL A 531 2.49 -17.05 13.83
N ASP A 532 2.10 -17.95 12.92
CA ASP A 532 0.77 -17.96 12.30
C ASP A 532 0.32 -19.40 12.01
N TYR A 533 -0.99 -19.64 12.09
CA TYR A 533 -1.64 -20.93 11.88
C TYR A 533 -3.02 -20.71 11.26
N LYS A 534 -3.20 -21.17 10.02
CA LYS A 534 -4.41 -20.94 9.21
C LYS A 534 -4.97 -22.24 8.67
N VAL A 535 -6.23 -22.52 8.97
CA VAL A 535 -6.98 -23.66 8.41
C VAL A 535 -7.97 -23.17 7.35
N ARG A 536 -8.07 -23.91 6.24
CA ARG A 536 -9.05 -23.72 5.18
C ARG A 536 -9.68 -25.07 4.83
N VAL A 537 -11.01 -25.14 4.90
CA VAL A 537 -11.78 -26.24 4.31
C VAL A 537 -11.86 -25.99 2.81
N LEU A 538 -11.56 -27.00 2.00
CA LEU A 538 -11.43 -26.86 0.54
C LEU A 538 -12.71 -27.25 -0.23
N GLU A 539 -13.49 -28.19 0.31
CA GLU A 539 -14.68 -28.75 -0.32
C GLU A 539 -15.88 -28.53 0.59
N GLY A 540 -16.90 -27.79 0.13
CA GLY A 540 -18.07 -27.43 0.95
C GLY A 540 -19.06 -28.59 1.16
N ASP A 541 -19.14 -29.51 0.19
CA ASP A 541 -20.23 -30.48 0.10
C ASP A 541 -19.98 -31.77 0.89
N ALA A 542 -18.73 -32.04 1.27
CA ALA A 542 -18.31 -33.24 2.01
C ALA A 542 -18.50 -33.12 3.55
N GLY A 543 -18.96 -31.97 4.04
CA GLY A 543 -19.22 -31.74 5.47
C GLY A 543 -17.99 -31.99 6.35
N THR A 544 -18.12 -32.86 7.35
CA THR A 544 -17.02 -33.23 8.27
C THR A 544 -15.94 -34.12 7.63
N GLY A 545 -16.18 -34.68 6.44
CA GLY A 545 -15.19 -35.43 5.67
C GLY A 545 -14.37 -34.56 4.70
N ALA A 546 -14.64 -33.25 4.66
CA ALA A 546 -13.99 -32.33 3.73
C ALA A 546 -12.48 -32.23 3.92
N ARG A 547 -11.77 -32.05 2.82
CA ARG A 547 -10.32 -31.83 2.81
C ARG A 547 -9.99 -30.50 3.46
N VAL A 548 -9.02 -30.50 4.37
CA VAL A 548 -8.53 -29.31 5.07
C VAL A 548 -7.07 -29.04 4.70
N ARG A 549 -6.80 -27.81 4.29
CA ARG A 549 -5.47 -27.24 4.13
C ARG A 549 -5.08 -26.49 5.40
N VAL A 550 -3.91 -26.79 5.94
CA VAL A 550 -3.29 -26.08 7.05
C VAL A 550 -2.03 -25.39 6.53
N LEU A 551 -1.97 -24.06 6.64
CA LEU A 551 -0.73 -23.30 6.48
C LEU A 551 -0.21 -22.89 7.86
N VAL A 552 1.11 -22.96 8.04
CA VAL A 552 1.81 -22.49 9.24
C VAL A 552 2.98 -21.59 8.85
N GLU A 553 3.18 -20.50 9.59
CA GLU A 553 4.39 -19.66 9.48
C GLU A 553 5.27 -19.89 10.72
N CYS A 554 6.53 -20.23 10.47
CA CYS A 554 7.56 -20.45 11.50
C CYS A 554 8.65 -19.40 11.41
N THR A 555 9.33 -19.13 12.54
CA THR A 555 10.51 -18.24 12.61
C THR A 555 11.55 -18.74 13.60
N ASP A 556 12.83 -18.53 13.28
CA ASP A 556 13.97 -18.67 14.21
C ASP A 556 14.29 -17.35 14.95
N GLY A 557 13.47 -16.31 14.76
CA GLY A 557 13.73 -14.95 15.24
C GLY A 557 14.64 -14.11 14.32
N ARG A 558 15.04 -14.63 13.16
CA ARG A 558 15.80 -13.90 12.12
C ARG A 558 15.18 -14.00 10.72
N ARG A 559 14.53 -15.12 10.42
CA ARG A 559 13.87 -15.44 9.14
C ARG A 559 12.49 -15.99 9.42
N ARG A 560 11.58 -15.87 8.45
CA ARG A 560 10.28 -16.54 8.46
C ARG A 560 10.17 -17.50 7.28
N TRP A 561 9.41 -18.56 7.45
CA TRP A 561 9.08 -19.49 6.38
C TRP A 561 7.70 -20.09 6.58
N GLY A 562 6.94 -20.18 5.50
CA GLY A 562 5.66 -20.87 5.47
C GLY A 562 5.81 -22.35 5.09
N THR A 563 4.94 -23.20 5.63
CA THR A 563 4.79 -24.61 5.23
C THR A 563 3.33 -25.00 5.22
N VAL A 564 2.97 -26.00 4.40
CA VAL A 564 1.59 -26.40 4.14
C VAL A 564 1.40 -27.91 4.22
N GLY A 565 0.28 -28.33 4.79
CA GLY A 565 -0.19 -29.72 4.81
C GLY A 565 -1.66 -29.81 4.42
N VAL A 566 -2.04 -30.89 3.74
CA VAL A 566 -3.44 -31.15 3.36
C VAL A 566 -3.79 -32.61 3.61
N SER A 567 -4.93 -32.85 4.24
CA SER A 567 -5.54 -34.16 4.47
C SER A 567 -7.06 -33.98 4.68
N THR A 568 -7.83 -35.07 4.66
CA THR A 568 -9.21 -35.10 5.22
C THR A 568 -9.22 -35.06 6.75
N ASN A 569 -8.07 -35.32 7.40
CA ASN A 569 -7.91 -35.21 8.85
C ASN A 569 -7.10 -33.96 9.22
N ILE A 570 -7.70 -33.07 10.02
CA ILE A 570 -7.07 -31.82 10.48
C ILE A 570 -5.79 -32.05 11.28
N LEU A 571 -5.67 -33.15 12.04
CA LEU A 571 -4.47 -33.47 12.82
C LEU A 571 -3.32 -33.90 11.91
N GLU A 572 -3.62 -34.64 10.84
CA GLU A 572 -2.63 -35.06 9.84
C GLU A 572 -2.19 -33.88 8.95
N ALA A 573 -3.12 -33.03 8.51
CA ALA A 573 -2.79 -31.80 7.79
C ALA A 573 -1.91 -30.86 8.64
N SER A 574 -2.23 -30.73 9.93
CA SER A 574 -1.41 -29.96 10.89
C SER A 574 -0.05 -30.58 11.10
N TRP A 575 0.02 -31.91 11.25
CA TRP A 575 1.27 -32.65 11.40
C TRP A 575 2.19 -32.41 10.20
N HIS A 576 1.69 -32.55 8.96
CA HIS A 576 2.49 -32.32 7.77
C HIS A 576 3.06 -30.90 7.73
N ALA A 577 2.24 -29.88 8.00
CA ALA A 577 2.68 -28.49 8.00
C ALA A 577 3.76 -28.23 9.08
N LEU A 578 3.52 -28.66 10.33
CA LEU A 578 4.46 -28.46 11.45
C LEU A 578 5.77 -29.26 11.26
N ALA A 579 5.67 -30.52 10.86
CA ALA A 579 6.83 -31.38 10.62
C ALA A 579 7.71 -30.83 9.49
N ASP A 580 7.11 -30.34 8.40
CA ASP A 580 7.83 -29.66 7.32
C ASP A 580 8.51 -28.38 7.82
N GLY A 581 7.82 -27.59 8.64
CA GLY A 581 8.39 -26.39 9.26
C GLY A 581 9.69 -26.67 10.03
N LEU A 582 9.73 -27.78 10.79
CA LEU A 582 10.93 -28.22 11.51
C LEU A 582 11.97 -28.91 10.62
N ARG A 583 11.56 -29.71 9.62
CA ARG A 583 12.46 -30.35 8.64
C ARG A 583 13.23 -29.32 7.82
N TYR A 584 12.55 -28.26 7.35
CA TYR A 584 13.16 -27.16 6.61
C TYR A 584 14.22 -26.40 7.44
N TYR A 585 13.97 -26.25 8.75
CA TYR A 585 14.95 -25.72 9.68
C TYR A 585 16.15 -26.66 9.84
N LEU A 586 15.91 -27.92 10.24
CA LEU A 586 16.96 -28.92 10.53
C LEU A 586 17.86 -29.27 9.33
N LEU A 587 17.34 -29.23 8.10
CA LEU A 587 18.13 -29.43 6.88
C LEU A 587 18.97 -28.20 6.47
N GLY A 588 18.92 -27.09 7.23
CA GLY A 588 19.64 -25.86 6.89
C GLY A 588 19.13 -25.14 5.63
N LEU A 589 17.96 -25.54 5.11
CA LEU A 589 17.35 -24.95 3.90
C LEU A 589 16.93 -23.49 4.12
N HIS A 590 16.62 -23.13 5.37
CA HIS A 590 16.39 -21.75 5.81
C HIS A 590 17.62 -20.84 5.65
N ALA A 591 18.84 -21.39 5.66
CA ALA A 591 20.10 -20.65 5.60
C ALA A 591 20.68 -20.54 4.16
N SER A 592 20.53 -21.59 3.36
CA SER A 592 21.29 -21.88 2.12
C SER A 592 20.89 -21.07 0.87
N GLY A 593 20.41 -19.83 1.03
CA GLY A 593 20.27 -18.88 -0.09
C GLY A 593 19.14 -19.15 -1.09
N LEU A 594 18.45 -20.29 -1.02
CA LEU A 594 17.16 -20.54 -1.72
C LEU A 594 16.12 -19.44 -1.43
N ASN A 595 16.26 -18.76 -0.30
CA ASN A 595 15.42 -17.64 0.10
C ASN A 595 16.00 -16.27 -0.29
N ALA A 596 17.11 -16.13 -1.02
CA ALA A 596 17.69 -14.81 -1.33
C ALA A 596 16.81 -13.98 -2.28
N ALA A 597 16.22 -14.63 -3.30
CA ALA A 597 15.29 -13.97 -4.23
C ALA A 597 13.89 -13.73 -3.63
N ALA A 598 13.47 -14.55 -2.65
CA ALA A 598 12.17 -14.43 -2.00
C ALA A 598 12.19 -13.53 -0.74
N ALA A 599 13.25 -13.58 0.06
CA ALA A 599 13.46 -12.69 1.20
C ALA A 599 13.72 -11.24 0.76
N ALA A 600 14.30 -11.00 -0.42
CA ALA A 600 14.33 -9.66 -1.02
C ALA A 600 12.93 -9.07 -1.28
N ALA A 601 11.89 -9.91 -1.39
CA ALA A 601 10.50 -9.48 -1.54
C ALA A 601 9.72 -9.39 -0.20
N GLY A 602 10.26 -9.94 0.90
CA GLY A 602 9.61 -9.96 2.22
C GLY A 602 10.33 -9.19 3.34
N ALA A 603 11.65 -9.00 3.23
CA ALA A 603 12.53 -8.44 4.27
C ALA A 603 13.18 -7.11 3.84
N SER A 604 12.34 -6.15 3.42
CA SER A 604 12.71 -4.74 3.25
C SER A 604 11.84 -3.86 4.18
N GLY A 605 11.92 -4.14 5.48
CA GLY A 605 11.03 -3.52 6.48
C GLY A 605 11.54 -3.43 7.92
N GLU A 606 12.71 -3.99 8.25
CA GLU A 606 13.31 -3.84 9.59
C GLU A 606 14.42 -2.78 9.57
N ALA A 607 14.03 -1.53 9.86
CA ALA A 607 14.97 -0.59 10.45
C ALA A 607 15.37 -1.14 11.83
N ARG A 608 16.68 -1.20 12.10
CA ARG A 608 17.17 -1.56 13.44
C ARG A 608 16.62 -0.53 14.44
N PRO A 609 16.13 -0.94 15.63
CA PRO A 609 15.93 0.00 16.71
C PRO A 609 17.30 0.50 17.17
N ASP A 610 17.54 1.80 17.07
CA ASP A 610 18.74 2.44 17.64
C ASP A 610 18.68 2.33 19.17
N ALA A 611 19.44 1.38 19.70
CA ALA A 611 19.61 1.19 21.13
C ALA A 611 20.73 2.10 21.66
N ASP A 612 20.49 3.42 21.70
CA ASP A 612 21.39 4.38 22.36
C ASP A 612 20.65 5.65 22.86
N ALA A 613 19.82 5.48 23.89
CA ALA A 613 19.26 6.59 24.69
C ALA A 613 18.76 6.14 26.09
N ALA A 614 19.53 5.33 26.81
CA ALA A 614 19.22 4.95 28.19
C ALA A 614 20.29 5.48 29.16
N GLY A 615 20.14 6.75 29.56
CA GLY A 615 21.00 7.37 30.57
C GLY A 615 20.79 6.78 31.97
N GLY A 616 21.56 5.76 32.32
CA GLY A 616 21.68 5.26 33.69
C GLY A 616 22.53 6.21 34.55
N PRO A 617 22.18 6.44 35.83
CA PRO A 617 22.97 7.32 36.71
C PRO A 617 24.32 6.69 37.06
N GLY A 618 25.39 7.50 36.96
CA GLY A 618 26.76 7.03 37.19
C GLY A 618 27.06 6.64 38.64
N PRO A 619 28.02 5.72 38.88
CA PRO A 619 28.36 5.28 40.24
C PRO A 619 29.08 6.38 41.02
N ALA A 620 28.57 6.65 42.23
CA ALA A 620 29.19 7.60 43.15
C ALA A 620 30.59 7.13 43.58
N ARG A 621 31.61 7.95 43.29
CA ARG A 621 32.97 7.73 43.82
C ARG A 621 33.02 8.16 45.28
N THR A 622 33.09 7.19 46.19
CA THR A 622 33.38 7.43 47.61
C THR A 622 34.85 7.82 47.79
N ALA A 623 35.11 9.09 48.08
CA ALA A 623 36.42 9.55 48.52
C ALA A 623 36.54 9.35 50.04
N ALA A 624 37.43 8.47 50.48
CA ALA A 624 37.76 8.30 51.89
C ALA A 624 39.03 9.08 52.24
N SER A 625 38.94 10.03 53.16
CA SER A 625 40.11 10.56 53.89
C SER A 625 39.72 11.13 55.26
N ARG A 626 40.20 10.45 56.31
CA ARG A 626 40.60 10.92 57.65
C ARG A 626 39.64 11.86 58.44
N VAL A 627 39.02 11.39 59.53
CA VAL A 627 39.56 11.17 60.91
C VAL A 627 39.58 12.46 61.77
N VAL A 628 39.25 12.27 63.06
CA VAL A 628 39.24 13.18 64.23
C VAL A 628 37.88 13.80 64.56
N GLY A 629 37.38 13.53 65.78
CA GLY A 629 36.17 14.11 66.38
C GLY A 629 35.37 13.09 67.15
#